data_AF-A0A2Z3HBH5-F1
#
_entry.id   AF-A0A2Z3HBH5-F1
#
_cell.length_a   1.000
_cell.length_b   1.000
_cell.length_c   1.000
_cell.angle_alpha   90.00
_cell.angle_beta   90.00
_cell.angle_gamma   90.00
#
_symmetry.space_group_name_H-M   'P 1'
#
loop_
_entity.id
_entity.type
_entity.pdbx_description
1 polymer ?
#
loop_
_entity_poly.entity_id
_entity_poly.type
_entity_poly.pdbx_seq_one_letter_code
_entity_poly.pdbx_strand_id
1 'polypeptide(L)' 'MIVTNPSVLLPEAVAIDISEARWAAEYLSLMIEQLGPESSVSLVLMQARRELASLARDPSATVIGPFRIAA' A
#
# COMPACT_ATOMS: atom_id res chain seq x y z
N MET A 1 27.96 -27.39 -5.55
CA MET A 1 26.58 -27.08 -5.98
C MET A 1 26.66 -25.88 -6.92
N ILE A 2 26.49 -26.10 -8.22
CA ILE A 2 26.43 -25.01 -9.20
C ILE A 2 24.98 -24.53 -9.20
N VAL A 3 24.75 -23.27 -8.84
CA VAL A 3 23.41 -22.66 -8.90
C VAL A 3 23.09 -22.44 -10.37
N THR A 4 22.28 -23.33 -10.94
CA THR A 4 21.89 -23.31 -12.36
C THR A 4 20.91 -22.20 -12.71
N ASN A 5 20.37 -21.50 -11.71
CA ASN A 5 19.50 -20.36 -11.90
C ASN A 5 19.77 -19.28 -10.83
N PRO A 6 20.54 -18.22 -11.15
CA PRO A 6 20.87 -17.15 -10.19
C PRO A 6 19.63 -16.33 -9.77
N SER A 7 18.51 -16.43 -10.50
CA SER A 7 17.27 -15.74 -10.16
C SER A 7 16.64 -16.19 -8.84
N VAL A 8 17.01 -17.37 -8.33
CA VAL A 8 16.57 -17.87 -7.01
C VAL A 8 17.16 -17.06 -5.85
N LEU A 9 18.21 -16.25 -6.11
CA LEU A 9 18.82 -15.36 -5.13
C LEU A 9 18.23 -13.95 -5.16
N LEU A 10 17.40 -13.62 -6.17
CA LEU A 10 16.71 -12.34 -6.23
C LEU A 10 15.51 -12.39 -5.29
N PRO A 11 15.33 -11.40 -4.40
CA PRO A 11 14.12 -11.30 -3.60
C PRO A 11 12.90 -11.28 -4.52
N GLU A 12 11.93 -12.15 -4.24
CA GLU A 12 10.65 -12.10 -4.93
C GLU A 12 10.04 -10.71 -4.69
N ALA A 13 9.75 -9.99 -5.77
CA ALA A 13 9.18 -8.66 -5.65
C ALA A 13 7.82 -8.79 -4.96
N VAL A 14 7.66 -8.13 -3.81
CA VAL A 14 6.38 -8.11 -3.09
C VAL A 14 5.36 -7.40 -3.98
N ALA A 15 4.52 -8.20 -4.65
CA ALA A 15 3.45 -7.69 -5.48
C ALA A 15 2.31 -7.21 -4.57
N ILE A 16 1.88 -5.97 -4.78
CA ILE A 16 0.71 -5.42 -4.10
C ILE A 16 -0.50 -5.68 -4.97
N ASP A 17 -1.55 -6.28 -4.40
CA ASP A 17 -2.83 -6.35 -5.09
C ASP A 17 -3.48 -4.95 -5.12
N ILE A 18 -3.53 -4.37 -6.32
CA ILE A 18 -4.11 -3.04 -6.57
C ILE A 18 -5.60 -3.02 -6.29
N SER A 19 -6.30 -4.13 -6.55
CA SER A 19 -7.73 -4.26 -6.27
C SER A 19 -7.97 -4.22 -4.77
N GLU A 20 -7.12 -4.91 -4.00
CA GLU A 20 -7.16 -4.90 -2.54
C GLU A 20 -6.84 -3.49 -1.98
N ALA A 21 -5.80 -2.82 -2.51
CA ALA A 21 -5.45 -1.47 -2.09
C ALA A 21 -6.58 -0.45 -2.36
N ARG A 22 -7.26 -0.58 -3.50
CA ARG A 22 -8.41 0.27 -3.86
C ARG A 22 -9.59 0.02 -2.92
N TRP A 23 -9.96 -1.24 -2.72
CA TRP A 23 -11.03 -1.63 -1.80
C TRP A 23 -10.77 -1.10 -0.39
N ALA A 24 -9.53 -1.24 0.10
CA ALA A 24 -9.17 -0.77 1.43
C ALA A 24 -9.29 0.76 1.55
N ALA A 25 -8.86 1.52 0.54
CA ALA A 25 -9.01 2.98 0.54
C ALA A 25 -10.48 3.43 0.55
N GLU A 26 -11.36 2.73 -0.17
CA GLU A 26 -12.80 2.99 -0.17
C GLU A 26 -13.41 2.68 1.19
N TYR A 27 -13.07 1.51 1.77
CA TYR A 27 -13.57 1.11 3.09
C TYR A 27 -13.15 2.09 4.20
N LEU A 28 -11.90 2.55 4.17
CA LEU A 28 -11.43 3.57 5.11
C LEU A 28 -12.20 4.89 4.99
N SER A 29 -12.66 5.26 3.79
CA SER A 29 -13.50 6.44 3.60
C SER A 29 -14.80 6.32 4.40
N LEU A 30 -15.46 5.17 4.32
CA LEU A 30 -16.69 4.88 5.06
C LEU A 30 -16.46 4.90 6.58
N MET A 31 -15.33 4.36 7.05
CA MET A 31 -14.99 4.40 8.46
C MET A 31 -14.74 5.82 8.98
N ILE A 32 -14.01 6.64 8.20
CA ILE A 32 -13.73 8.04 8.55
C ILE A 32 -15.04 8.84 8.63
N GLU A 33 -15.98 8.60 7.72
CA GLU A 33 -17.30 9.23 7.76
C GLU A 33 -18.08 8.87 9.02
N GLN A 34 -18.03 7.60 9.46
CA GLN A 34 -18.71 7.16 10.69
C GLN A 34 -18.06 7.72 11.97
N LEU A 35 -16.73 7.84 11.99
CA LEU A 35 -15.98 8.32 13.15
C LEU A 35 -16.00 9.85 13.29
N GLY A 36 -16.23 10.56 12.19
CA GLY A 36 -16.23 12.02 12.13
C GLY A 36 -14.81 12.62 12.06
N PRO A 37 -14.68 13.88 11.58
CA PRO A 37 -13.39 14.49 11.25
C PRO A 37 -12.51 14.82 12.47
N GLU A 38 -13.10 15.04 13.64
CA GLU A 38 -12.39 15.40 14.87
C GLU A 38 -11.88 14.19 15.66
N SER A 39 -12.21 12.96 15.22
CA SER A 39 -11.72 11.75 15.86
C SER A 39 -10.22 11.58 15.60
N SER A 40 -9.45 11.36 16.66
CA SER A 40 -8.02 11.04 16.56
C SER A 40 -7.77 9.80 15.70
N VAL A 41 -8.70 8.83 15.72
CA VAL A 41 -8.66 7.64 14.87
C VAL A 41 -8.86 8.03 13.40
N SER A 42 -9.84 8.90 13.10
CA SER A 42 -10.07 9.38 11.73
C SER A 42 -8.83 10.05 11.14
N LEU A 43 -8.08 10.83 11.93
CA LEU A 43 -6.85 11.47 11.46
C LEU A 43 -5.80 10.45 11.01
N VAL A 44 -5.64 9.35 11.77
CA VAL A 44 -4.71 8.27 11.41
C VAL A 44 -5.21 7.53 10.17
N LEU A 45 -6.51 7.20 10.11
CA LEU A 45 -7.10 6.51 8.96
C LEU A 45 -7.05 7.35 7.68
N MET A 46 -7.15 8.68 7.78
CA MET A 46 -6.98 9.57 6.63
C MET A 46 -5.59 9.43 6.01
N GLN A 47 -4.54 9.28 6.82
CA GLN A 47 -3.18 9.05 6.32
C GLN A 47 -3.07 7.69 5.64
N ALA A 48 -3.53 6.62 6.30
CA ALA A 48 -3.54 5.28 5.72
C ALA A 48 -4.31 5.22 4.38
N ARG A 49 -5.45 5.90 4.30
CA ARG A 49 -6.24 6.02 3.07
C ARG A 49 -5.45 6.68 1.94
N ARG A 50 -4.69 7.75 2.24
CA ARG A 50 -3.87 8.45 1.24
C ARG A 50 -2.75 7.56 0.71
N GLU A 51 -2.10 6.81 1.58
CA GLU A 51 -1.04 5.87 1.20
C GLU A 51 -1.59 4.75 0.31
N LEU A 52 -2.71 4.13 0.70
CA LEU A 52 -3.38 3.11 -0.11
C LEU A 52 -3.86 3.66 -1.47
N ALA A 53 -4.41 4.87 -1.49
CA ALA A 53 -4.81 5.52 -2.74
C ALA A 53 -3.60 5.84 -3.64
N SER A 54 -2.45 6.16 -3.04
CA SER A 54 -1.19 6.34 -3.78
C SER A 54 -0.74 5.03 -4.42
N LEU A 55 -0.91 3.89 -3.73
CA LEU A 55 -0.57 2.58 -4.27
C LEU A 55 -1.45 2.17 -5.43
N ALA A 56 -2.74 2.47 -5.34
CA ALA A 56 -3.68 2.12 -6.39
C ALA A 56 -3.49 2.93 -7.70
N ARG A 57 -2.67 4.00 -7.67
CA ARG A 57 -2.40 4.86 -8.84
C ARG A 57 -1.24 4.38 -9.70
N ASP A 58 -0.23 3.76 -9.10
CA ASP A 58 0.96 3.33 -9.83
C ASP A 58 1.19 1.82 -9.64
N PRO A 59 0.85 0.99 -10.65
CA PRO A 59 1.07 -0.45 -10.60
C PRO A 59 2.55 -0.85 -10.57
N SER A 60 3.47 0.10 -10.83
CA SER A 60 4.92 -0.09 -10.80
C SER A 60 5.58 0.42 -9.51
N ALA A 61 4.80 0.95 -8.56
CA ALA A 61 5.33 1.47 -7.30
C ALA A 61 6.04 0.38 -6.49
N THR A 62 7.37 0.52 -6.38
CA THR A 62 8.20 -0.40 -5.63
C THR A 62 8.20 -0.03 -4.14
N VAL A 63 8.02 -1.01 -3.27
CA VAL A 63 8.08 -0.81 -1.81
C VAL A 63 9.55 -0.74 -1.37
N ILE A 64 9.99 0.37 -0.76
CA ILE A 64 11.36 0.49 -0.20
C ILE A 64 11.27 0.69 1.32
N GLY A 65 11.20 -0.40 2.09
CA GLY A 65 11.05 -0.33 3.54
C GLY A 65 9.66 0.16 3.98
N PRO A 66 9.50 0.85 5.13
CA PRO A 66 8.19 1.33 5.61
C PRO A 66 7.67 2.57 4.86
N PHE A 67 8.46 3.16 3.97
CA PHE A 67 8.09 4.35 3.20
C PHE A 67 8.17 4.07 1.70
N ARG A 68 7.33 4.74 0.91
CA ARG A 68 7.38 4.66 -0.56
C ARG A 68 7.69 6.02 -1.15
N ILE A 69 8.67 6.06 -2.04
CA ILE A 69 9.05 7.23 -2.82
C ILE A 69 8.55 6.98 -4.24
N ALA A 70 7.68 7.86 -4.76
CA ALA A 70 7.34 7.87 -6.17
C ALA A 70 8.61 8.25 -6.96
N ALA A 71 8.96 7.45 -7.97
CA ALA A 71 10.05 7.78 -8.88
C ALA A 71 9.63 8.88 -9.87
#